data_AF-A0A183JRK1-F1
#
_entry.id   AF-A0A183JRK1-F1
#
_cell.length_a   1.000
_cell.length_b   1.000
_cell.length_c   1.000
_cell.angle_alpha   90.00
_cell.angle_beta   90.00
_cell.angle_gamma   90.00
#
_symmetry.space_group_name_H-M   'P 1'
#
loop_
_entity.id
_entity.type
_entity.pdbx_description
1 polymer ?
#
loop_
_entity_poly.entity_id
_entity_poly.type
_entity_poly.pdbx_seq_one_letter_code
_entity_poly.pdbx_strand_id
1 'polypeptide(L)' 'MTNYTSREMMHQNAICRQLHGKRTSINSIERLKNALDEGYFDQVEITLYKKNRELVYHEYCYLLNC' A
#
# COMPACT_ATOMS: atom_id res chain seq x y z
N MET A 1 -12.03 -3.09 1.85
CA MET A 1 -11.69 -3.29 3.29
C MET A 1 -10.66 -4.42 3.41
N THR A 2 -9.57 -4.22 4.16
CA THR A 2 -8.35 -5.08 4.16
C THR A 2 -8.34 -6.21 5.21
N ASN A 3 -9.37 -6.31 6.05
CA ASN A 3 -9.49 -7.23 7.19
C ASN A 3 -8.46 -7.01 8.32
N TYR A 4 -7.74 -5.89 8.30
CA TYR A 4 -6.97 -5.40 9.44
C TYR A 4 -7.83 -4.49 10.31
N THR A 5 -7.65 -4.56 11.62
CA THR A 5 -8.26 -3.60 12.57
C THR A 5 -7.58 -2.24 12.45
N SER A 6 -8.26 -1.15 12.80
CA SER A 6 -7.68 0.19 12.78
C SER A 6 -6.41 0.30 13.63
N ARG A 7 -6.36 -0.44 14.74
CA ARG A 7 -5.17 -0.53 15.61
C ARG A 7 -3.98 -1.18 14.91
N GLU A 8 -4.21 -2.17 14.06
CA GLU A 8 -3.15 -2.83 13.29
C GLU A 8 -2.63 -1.94 12.15
N MET A 9 -3.43 -0.98 11.68
CA MET A 9 -3.08 -0.05 10.62
C MET A 9 -2.39 1.22 11.12
N MET A 10 -2.83 1.78 12.26
CA MET A 10 -2.36 3.06 12.83
C MET A 10 -0.87 3.14 13.18
N HIS A 11 -0.18 2.01 13.29
CA HIS A 11 1.25 1.97 13.63
C HIS A 11 2.13 1.59 12.43
N GLN A 12 1.58 1.59 11.22
CA GLN A 12 2.28 1.15 10.03
C GLN A 12 2.70 2.36 9.19
N ASN A 13 3.87 2.25 8.57
CA ASN A 13 4.37 3.27 7.66
C ASN A 13 3.37 3.45 6.50
N ALA A 14 3.34 4.65 5.90
CA ALA A 14 2.44 5.03 4.79
C ALA A 14 2.43 4.07 3.58
N ILE A 15 3.44 3.20 3.46
CA ILE A 15 3.56 2.19 2.39
C ILE A 15 2.83 0.87 2.73
N CYS A 16 2.43 0.66 3.99
CA CYS A 16 1.58 -0.45 4.41
C CYS A 16 2.05 -1.84 3.94
N ARG A 17 3.32 -2.16 4.23
CA ARG A 17 4.06 -3.37 3.79
C ARG A 17 3.33 -4.69 4.08
N GLN A 18 2.50 -4.74 5.12
CA GLN A 18 1.69 -5.90 5.47
C GLN A 18 0.67 -6.29 4.38
N LEU A 19 0.32 -5.35 3.50
CA LEU A 19 -0.56 -5.56 2.36
C LEU A 19 0.19 -6.09 1.13
N HIS A 20 1.52 -6.18 1.17
CA HIS A 20 2.32 -6.67 0.05
C HIS A 20 2.31 -8.20 0.00
N GLY A 21 2.45 -8.76 -1.19
CA GLY A 21 2.60 -10.19 -1.40
C GLY A 21 3.26 -10.51 -2.74
N LYS A 22 3.10 -11.74 -3.20
CA LYS A 22 3.91 -12.30 -4.30
C LYS A 22 3.81 -11.52 -5.62
N ARG A 23 2.67 -10.90 -5.92
CA ARG A 23 2.43 -10.16 -7.16
C ARG A 23 2.51 -8.64 -6.99
N THR A 24 2.87 -8.15 -5.80
CA THR A 24 3.02 -6.72 -5.56
C THR A 24 4.23 -6.20 -6.35
N SER A 25 3.99 -5.21 -7.22
CA SER A 25 5.03 -4.62 -8.07
C SER A 25 6.06 -3.85 -7.24
N ILE A 26 7.33 -4.25 -7.32
CA ILE A 26 8.45 -3.55 -6.68
C ILE A 26 8.59 -2.13 -7.22
N ASN A 27 8.44 -1.96 -8.54
CA ASN A 27 8.51 -0.64 -9.19
C ASN A 27 7.43 0.31 -8.64
N SER A 28 6.20 -0.17 -8.45
CA SER A 28 5.12 0.64 -7.87
C SER A 28 5.45 1.05 -6.43
N ILE A 29 6.07 0.19 -5.64
CA ILE A 29 6.52 0.50 -4.27
C ILE A 29 7.62 1.57 -4.28
N GLU A 30 8.59 1.46 -5.18
CA GLU A 30 9.69 2.42 -5.30
C GLU A 30 9.20 3.80 -5.71
N ARG A 31 8.27 3.87 -6.66
CA ARG A 31 7.62 5.13 -7.04
C ARG A 31 6.90 5.79 -5.86
N LEU A 32 6.13 5.02 -5.09
CA LEU A 32 5.45 5.52 -3.88
C LEU A 32 6.45 5.99 -2.81
N LYS A 33 7.58 5.29 -2.64
CA LYS A 33 8.65 5.72 -1.72
C LYS A 33 9.26 7.05 -2.16
N ASN A 34 9.61 7.17 -3.43
CA ASN A 34 10.21 8.40 -3.95
C ASN A 34 9.24 9.58 -3.82
N ALA A 35 7.95 9.38 -4.13
CA ALA A 35 6.91 10.39 -3.96
C ALA A 35 6.74 10.82 -2.49
N LEU A 36 6.80 9.88 -1.55
CA LEU A 36 6.82 10.15 -0.12
C LEU A 36 8.05 10.96 0.31
N ASP A 37 9.24 10.55 -0.12
CA ASP A 37 10.51 11.14 0.28
C ASP A 37 10.70 12.55 -0.30
N GLU A 38 10.24 12.78 -1.54
CA GLU A 38 10.31 14.07 -2.22
C GLU A 38 9.08 14.97 -1.96
N GLY A 39 8.04 14.44 -1.31
CA GLY A 39 6.87 15.20 -0.90
C GLY A 39 5.93 15.61 -2.04
N TYR A 40 5.86 14.81 -3.12
CA TYR A 40 4.92 15.04 -4.24
C TYR A 40 3.88 13.93 -4.35
N PHE A 41 2.78 14.23 -5.05
CA PHE A 41 1.72 13.25 -5.29
C PHE A 41 2.05 12.36 -6.49
N ASP A 42 2.05 11.05 -6.29
CA ASP A 42 2.09 10.05 -7.36
C ASP A 42 0.93 9.06 -7.20
N GLN A 43 0.58 8.42 -8.30
CA GLN A 43 -0.53 7.48 -8.41
C GLN A 43 -0.04 6.25 -9.18
N VAL A 44 -0.10 5.09 -8.52
CA VAL A 44 0.35 3.82 -9.12
C VAL A 44 -0.72 2.74 -8.99
N GLU A 45 -0.75 1.86 -9.99
CA GLU A 45 -1.45 0.59 -9.87
C GLU A 45 -0.55 -0.39 -9.10
N ILE A 46 -1.10 -0.99 -8.05
CA ILE A 46 -0.38 -1.93 -7.18
C ILE A 46 -1.32 -3.05 -6.72
N THR A 47 -0.81 -4.29 -6.73
CA THR A 47 -1.54 -5.45 -6.21
C THR A 47 -1.30 -5.59 -4.71
N LEU A 48 -2.38 -5.63 -3.93
CA LEU A 48 -2.33 -5.76 -2.48
C LEU A 48 -3.11 -6.99 -2.00
N TYR A 49 -2.87 -7.40 -0.76
CA TYR A 49 -3.44 -8.58 -0.14
C TYR A 49 -4.10 -8.22 1.18
N LYS A 50 -5.27 -8.79 1.44
CA LYS A 50 -5.94 -8.72 2.75
C LYS A 50 -5.20 -9.57 3.77
N LYS A 51 -5.53 -9.39 5.05
CA LYS A 51 -5.03 -10.21 6.15
C LYS A 51 -5.26 -11.72 5.96
N ASN A 52 -6.40 -12.11 5.38
CA ASN A 52 -6.73 -13.50 5.03
C ASN A 52 -6.06 -13.99 3.73
N ARG A 53 -5.10 -13.23 3.19
CA ARG A 53 -4.38 -13.49 1.92
C ARG A 53 -5.26 -13.49 0.67
N GLU A 54 -6.51 -13.07 0.79
CA GLU A 54 -7.32 -12.77 -0.38
C GLU A 54 -6.72 -11.57 -1.13
N LEU A 55 -6.75 -11.67 -2.44
CA LEU A 55 -6.17 -10.70 -3.33
C LEU A 55 -7.13 -9.50 -3.45
N VAL A 56 -6.65 -8.31 -3.14
CA VAL A 56 -7.36 -7.05 -3.38
C VAL A 56 -6.75 -6.45 -4.63
N TYR A 57 -7.45 -6.59 -5.76
CA TYR A 57 -7.23 -5.71 -6.90
C TYR A 57 -8.05 -4.43 -6.71
N HIS A 58 -7.53 -3.33 -7.26
CA HIS A 58 -8.12 -1.98 -7.31
C HIS A 58 -7.94 -1.18 -6.02
N GLU A 59 -7.50 0.08 -6.02
CA GLU A 59 -7.30 1.10 -7.04
C GLU A 59 -6.38 2.17 -6.41
N TYR A 60 -5.54 2.82 -7.23
CA TYR A 60 -4.86 4.08 -6.94
C TYR A 60 -4.53 4.39 -5.47
N CYS A 61 -3.34 3.98 -5.06
CA CYS A 61 -2.76 4.48 -3.82
C CYS A 61 -2.33 5.94 -4.06
N TYR A 62 -3.25 6.87 -3.86
CA TYR A 62 -2.84 8.21 -3.42
C TYR A 62 -2.14 8.03 -2.08
N LEU A 63 -1.25 8.96 -1.73
CA LEU A 63 -0.73 9.14 -0.37
C LEU A 63 -1.88 9.25 0.65
N LEU A 64 -2.50 8.12 0.96
CA LEU A 64 -3.40 7.90 2.05
C LEU A 64 -2.46 7.59 3.20
N ASN A 65 -2.43 8.48 4.18
CA ASN A 65 -2.07 8.09 5.53
C ASN A 65 -2.93 6.86 5.87
N CYS A 66 -2.32 5.67 5.77
CA CYS A 66 -2.58 4.61 6.71
C CYS A 66 -2.35 5.18 8.12
#